data_AF-A0A231NR12-F1
#
_entry.id   AF-A0A231NR12-F1
#
_cell.length_a   1.000
_cell.length_b   1.000
_cell.length_c   1.000
_cell.angle_alpha   90.00
_cell.angle_beta   90.00
_cell.angle_gamma   90.00
#
_symmetry.space_group_name_H-M   'P 1'
#
loop_
_entity.id
_entity.type
_entity.pdbx_description
1 polymer ?
#
loop_
_entity_poly.entity_id
_entity_poly.type
_entity_poly.pdbx_seq_one_letter_code
_entity_poly.pdbx_strand_id
1 'polypeptide(L)'
;MGMDFHGQDVNKAAGKAIKDAISRSCLIGLNQIHGLTEESLNEKMMIEAIIGVSRPEDLNIEMLKKLFPVGKVTIQARKGGLTTAGLFFPGFGDTDDTIEAAIVCVTVSV
;
A
#
# COMPACT_ATOMS: atom_id res chain seq x y z
N MET A 1 -5.03 -6.50 -1.23
CA MET A 1 -5.87 -5.92 -0.16
C MET A 1 -5.19 -6.10 1.19
N GLY A 2 -5.52 -5.29 2.18
CA GLY A 2 -4.92 -5.38 3.52
C GLY A 2 -5.88 -4.88 4.59
N MET A 3 -5.80 -5.44 5.79
CA MET A 3 -6.74 -5.16 6.88
C MET A 3 -6.03 -4.85 8.19
N ASP A 4 -6.55 -3.90 8.94
CA ASP A 4 -6.26 -3.71 10.36
C ASP A 4 -7.50 -4.12 11.18
N PHE A 5 -7.35 -5.20 11.95
CA PHE A 5 -8.46 -5.74 12.76
C PHE A 5 -8.71 -4.96 14.04
N HIS A 6 -7.79 -4.06 14.39
CA HIS A 6 -7.91 -3.18 15.54
C HIS A 6 -8.51 -1.81 15.20
N GLY A 7 -8.76 -1.54 13.91
CA GLY A 7 -9.51 -0.35 13.47
C GLY A 7 -8.75 0.99 13.46
N GLN A 8 -7.66 1.04 14.21
CA GLN A 8 -7.04 2.29 14.64
C GLN A 8 -5.99 2.82 13.67
N ASP A 9 -5.37 1.97 12.86
CA ASP A 9 -4.24 2.37 12.02
C ASP A 9 -4.45 2.02 10.54
N VAL A 10 -4.96 3.00 9.80
CA VAL A 10 -5.10 2.94 8.34
C VAL A 10 -3.78 2.60 7.63
N ASN A 11 -2.64 2.93 8.22
CA ASN A 11 -1.33 2.64 7.63
C ASN A 11 -0.98 1.16 7.69
N LYS A 12 -1.41 0.44 8.73
CA LYS A 12 -1.26 -1.02 8.79
C LYS A 12 -2.07 -1.69 7.71
N ALA A 13 -3.32 -1.28 7.53
CA ALA A 13 -4.19 -1.79 6.46
C ALA A 13 -3.58 -1.49 5.08
N ALA A 14 -3.19 -0.24 4.82
CA ALA A 14 -2.58 0.19 3.57
C ALA A 14 -1.24 -0.53 3.29
N GLY A 15 -0.37 -0.66 4.29
CA GLY A 15 0.92 -1.33 4.14
C GLY A 15 0.78 -2.83 3.82
N LYS A 16 -0.18 -3.51 4.46
CA LYS A 16 -0.55 -4.90 4.09
C LYS A 16 -1.09 -4.96 2.65
N ALA A 17 -1.91 -4.00 2.24
CA ALA A 17 -2.46 -3.94 0.91
C ALA A 17 -1.40 -3.73 -0.18
N ILE A 18 -0.40 -2.86 0.07
CA ILE A 18 0.76 -2.65 -0.82
C ILE A 18 1.55 -3.95 -0.95
N LYS A 19 1.92 -4.59 0.18
CA LYS A 19 2.68 -5.84 0.17
C LYS A 19 1.94 -6.94 -0.60
N ASP A 20 0.64 -7.08 -0.38
CA ASP A 20 -0.19 -8.03 -1.12
C ASP A 20 -0.20 -7.74 -2.63
N ALA A 21 -0.28 -6.46 -3.03
CA ALA A 21 -0.31 -6.06 -4.43
C ALA A 21 1.00 -6.37 -5.18
N ILE A 22 2.17 -6.17 -4.54
CA ILE A 22 3.47 -6.34 -5.20
C ILE A 22 4.06 -7.74 -5.05
N SER A 23 3.64 -8.53 -4.05
CA SER A 23 4.24 -9.83 -3.74
C SER A 23 3.95 -10.94 -4.75
N ARG A 24 2.94 -10.77 -5.60
CA ARG A 24 2.50 -11.79 -6.58
C ARG A 24 2.96 -11.54 -8.02
N SER A 25 3.80 -10.52 -8.23
CA SER A 25 4.24 -10.12 -9.57
C SER A 25 5.77 -10.10 -9.66
N CYS A 26 6.31 -10.55 -10.80
CA CYS A 26 7.73 -10.43 -11.11
C CYS A 26 7.87 -9.66 -12.42
N LEU A 27 8.61 -8.54 -12.39
CA LEU A 27 8.78 -7.64 -13.53
C LEU A 27 10.17 -7.72 -14.15
N ILE A 28 10.87 -8.86 -13.95
CA ILE A 28 12.24 -9.04 -14.42
C ILE A 28 12.35 -8.80 -15.94
N GLY A 29 11.35 -9.19 -16.74
CA GLY A 29 11.36 -9.02 -18.20
C GLY A 29 11.40 -7.57 -18.69
N LEU A 30 11.13 -6.57 -17.82
CA LEU A 30 11.28 -5.16 -18.20
C LEU A 30 12.74 -4.80 -18.48
N ASN A 31 13.71 -5.48 -17.86
CA ASN A 31 15.13 -5.25 -18.16
C ASN A 31 15.52 -5.67 -19.58
N GLN A 32 14.95 -6.78 -20.08
CA GLN A 32 15.23 -7.33 -21.40
C GLN A 32 14.62 -6.49 -22.51
N ILE A 33 13.41 -5.97 -22.29
CA ILE A 33 12.66 -5.23 -23.31
C ILE A 33 13.06 -3.75 -23.34
N HIS A 34 13.27 -3.14 -22.17
CA HIS A 34 13.51 -1.69 -22.03
C HIS A 34 14.96 -1.33 -21.64
N GLY A 35 15.86 -2.32 -21.56
CA GLY A 35 17.26 -2.08 -21.20
C GLY A 35 17.43 -1.48 -19.80
N LEU A 36 16.55 -1.85 -18.86
CA LEU A 36 16.66 -1.40 -17.47
C LEU A 36 17.85 -2.07 -16.79
N THR A 37 18.81 -1.28 -16.35
CA THR A 37 19.90 -1.69 -15.46
C THR A 37 19.50 -1.48 -14.00
N GLU A 38 20.19 -2.13 -13.05
CA GLU A 38 20.00 -1.88 -11.61
C GLU A 38 20.12 -0.39 -11.25
N GLU A 39 21.09 0.29 -11.87
CA GLU A 39 21.36 1.72 -11.67
C GLU A 39 20.21 2.60 -12.19
N SER A 40 19.62 2.25 -13.33
CA SER A 40 18.55 3.05 -13.96
C SER A 40 17.14 2.70 -13.48
N LEU A 41 16.98 1.61 -12.74
CA LEU A 41 15.66 1.08 -12.36
C LEU A 41 14.87 2.09 -11.54
N ASN A 42 15.52 2.78 -10.61
CA ASN A 42 14.88 3.80 -9.77
C ASN A 42 14.55 5.10 -10.51
N GLU A 43 15.17 5.34 -11.67
CA GLU A 43 14.96 6.54 -12.47
C GLU A 43 13.90 6.33 -13.56
N LYS A 44 13.92 5.16 -14.20
CA LYS A 44 13.06 4.85 -15.36
C LYS A 44 11.75 4.18 -14.98
N MET A 45 11.72 3.41 -13.88
CA MET A 45 10.50 2.74 -13.44
C MET A 45 9.67 3.69 -12.59
N MET A 46 8.52 4.09 -13.10
CA MET A 46 7.54 4.90 -12.38
C MET A 46 6.49 3.98 -11.76
N ILE A 47 6.27 4.14 -10.46
CA ILE A 47 5.25 3.40 -9.73
C ILE A 47 4.20 4.38 -9.25
N GLU A 48 2.95 4.17 -9.66
CA GLU A 48 1.80 4.87 -9.12
C GLU A 48 0.97 3.90 -8.29
N ALA A 49 0.71 4.25 -7.03
CA ALA A 49 -0.15 3.50 -6.16
C ALA A 49 -1.36 4.35 -5.76
N ILE A 50 -2.56 3.87 -6.07
CA ILE A 50 -3.81 4.47 -5.60
C ILE A 50 -4.33 3.63 -4.45
N ILE A 51 -4.45 4.24 -3.27
CA ILE A 51 -4.89 3.59 -2.03
C ILE A 51 -6.31 4.06 -1.70
N GLY A 52 -7.26 3.14 -1.69
CA GLY A 52 -8.60 3.36 -1.15
C GLY A 52 -8.67 2.94 0.31
N VAL A 53 -8.94 3.90 1.21
CA VAL A 53 -9.03 3.69 2.66
C VAL A 53 -10.04 4.63 3.32
N SER A 54 -10.46 4.33 4.55
CA SER A 54 -11.46 5.08 5.32
C SER A 54 -11.06 6.54 5.57
N ARG A 55 -9.83 6.75 6.07
CA ARG A 55 -9.21 8.05 6.41
C ARG A 55 -7.95 8.26 5.58
N PRO A 56 -8.07 8.68 4.30
CA PRO A 56 -6.91 8.88 3.43
C PRO A 56 -5.92 9.94 3.96
N GLU A 57 -6.41 10.92 4.70
CA GLU A 57 -5.63 11.99 5.35
C GLU A 57 -4.67 11.48 6.44
N ASP A 58 -4.97 10.33 7.05
CA ASP A 58 -4.16 9.74 8.13
C ASP A 58 -3.02 8.85 7.60
N LEU A 59 -2.89 8.72 6.27
CA LEU A 59 -1.83 7.93 5.66
C LEU A 59 -0.48 8.66 5.72
N ASN A 60 0.51 8.00 6.32
CA ASN A 60 1.91 8.35 6.23
C ASN A 60 2.48 7.89 4.88
N ILE A 61 2.32 8.73 3.87
CA ILE A 61 2.74 8.48 2.49
C ILE A 61 4.23 8.15 2.39
N GLU A 62 5.08 8.86 3.12
CA GLU A 62 6.53 8.66 3.06
C GLU A 62 6.97 7.32 3.65
N MET A 63 6.30 6.85 4.70
CA MET A 63 6.51 5.49 5.21
C MET A 63 6.03 4.44 4.21
N LEU A 64 4.86 4.63 3.59
CA LEU A 64 4.28 3.66 2.66
C LEU A 64 5.10 3.55 1.36
N LYS A 65 5.69 4.64 0.87
CA LYS A 65 6.60 4.62 -0.28
C LYS A 65 7.79 3.68 -0.08
N LYS A 66 8.31 3.59 1.15
CA LYS A 66 9.45 2.71 1.48
C LYS A 66 9.12 1.22 1.42
N LEU A 67 7.84 0.84 1.29
CA LEU A 67 7.43 -0.55 1.12
C LEU A 67 7.65 -1.06 -0.31
N PHE A 68 7.85 -0.17 -1.28
CA PHE A 68 8.20 -0.54 -2.65
C PHE A 68 9.73 -0.70 -2.75
N PRO A 69 10.22 -1.82 -3.30
CA PRO A 69 11.65 -2.12 -3.29
C PRO A 69 12.45 -1.29 -4.30
N VAL A 70 11.81 -0.82 -5.38
CA VAL A 70 12.45 -0.16 -6.52
C VAL A 70 11.50 0.86 -7.15
N GLY A 71 12.04 1.71 -8.02
CA GLY A 71 11.27 2.66 -8.82
C GLY A 71 10.95 3.97 -8.09
N LYS A 72 10.54 4.97 -8.87
CA LYS A 72 10.08 6.26 -8.35
C LYS A 72 8.59 6.19 -8.03
N VAL A 73 8.29 6.18 -6.73
CA VAL A 73 6.94 5.92 -6.23
C VAL A 73 6.17 7.22 -5.99
N THR A 74 4.95 7.28 -6.53
CA THR A 74 3.92 8.26 -6.20
C THR A 74 2.71 7.53 -5.63
N ILE A 75 2.18 8.04 -4.51
CA ILE A 75 1.00 7.47 -3.86
C ILE A 75 -0.11 8.52 -3.87
N GLN A 76 -1.29 8.12 -4.30
CA GLN A 76 -2.53 8.89 -4.16
C GLN A 76 -3.45 8.19 -3.17
N ALA A 77 -3.87 8.90 -2.13
CA ALA A 77 -4.86 8.41 -1.18
C ALA A 77 -6.27 8.85 -1.62
N ARG A 78 -7.23 7.94 -1.53
CA ARG A 78 -8.64 8.20 -1.80
C ARG A 78 -9.50 7.62 -0.70
N LYS A 79 -10.60 8.32 -0.37
CA LYS A 79 -11.62 7.77 0.51
C LYS A 79 -12.26 6.55 -0.15
N GLY A 80 -12.31 5.42 0.56
CA GLY A 80 -12.79 4.15 0.03
C GLY A 80 -12.49 3.00 0.98
N GLY A 81 -12.21 1.81 0.43
CA GLY A 81 -11.97 0.61 1.24
C GLY A 81 -13.25 0.14 1.94
N LEU A 82 -13.12 -0.33 3.18
CA LEU A 82 -14.25 -0.69 4.02
C LEU A 82 -13.91 -0.45 5.49
N THR A 83 -14.84 0.13 6.24
CA THR A 83 -14.82 0.13 7.71
C THR A 83 -16.07 -0.57 8.20
N THR A 84 -15.91 -1.47 9.16
CA THR A 84 -17.03 -2.21 9.78
C THR A 84 -16.75 -2.40 11.26
N ALA A 85 -17.78 -2.74 12.03
CA ALA A 85 -17.60 -3.20 13.41
C ALA A 85 -16.85 -4.55 13.44
N GLY A 86 -16.07 -4.72 14.50
CA GLY A 86 -15.28 -5.89 14.86
C GLY A 86 -15.41 -6.20 16.36
N LEU A 87 -14.42 -6.88 16.91
CA LEU A 87 -14.36 -7.19 18.35
C LEU A 87 -13.53 -6.12 19.06
N PHE A 88 -14.10 -5.52 20.10
CA PHE A 88 -13.37 -4.66 21.01
C PHE A 88 -12.79 -5.46 22.16
N PHE A 89 -11.46 -5.48 22.27
CA PHE A 89 -10.79 -6.12 23.39
C PHE A 89 -9.67 -5.24 23.96
N PRO A 90 -9.92 -4.49 25.06
CA PRO A 90 -8.92 -3.59 25.65
C PRO A 90 -7.57 -4.25 25.95
N GLY A 91 -7.55 -5.56 26.23
CA GLY A 91 -6.32 -6.32 26.47
C GLY A 91 -5.38 -6.41 25.26
N PHE A 92 -5.85 -6.12 24.04
CA PHE A 92 -5.03 -6.01 22.83
C PHE A 92 -4.60 -4.57 22.53
N GLY A 93 -4.93 -3.62 23.41
CA GLY A 93 -4.69 -2.20 23.18
C GLY A 93 -5.74 -1.55 22.27
N ASP A 94 -6.91 -2.18 22.12
CA ASP A 94 -7.99 -1.62 21.32
C ASP A 94 -8.52 -0.33 21.93
N THR A 95 -8.72 0.70 21.09
CA THR A 95 -9.35 1.97 21.49
C THR A 95 -10.73 2.19 20.87
N ASP A 96 -11.08 1.40 19.84
CA ASP A 96 -12.41 1.32 19.24
C ASP A 96 -12.74 -0.12 18.81
N ASP A 97 -13.97 -0.34 18.33
CA ASP A 97 -14.49 -1.62 17.90
C ASP A 97 -14.50 -1.79 16.37
N THR A 98 -13.61 -1.10 15.64
CA THR A 98 -13.65 -1.09 14.18
C THR A 98 -12.62 -2.01 13.54
N ILE A 99 -12.89 -2.41 12.30
CA ILE A 99 -11.95 -3.09 11.39
C ILE A 99 -11.83 -2.20 10.16
N GLU A 100 -10.61 -2.05 9.67
CA GLU A 100 -10.32 -1.29 8.46
C GLU A 100 -9.74 -2.15 7.38
N ALA A 101 -10.31 -2.07 6.19
CA ALA A 101 -9.77 -2.68 4.98
C ALA A 101 -9.35 -1.61 3.98
N ALA A 102 -8.12 -1.72 3.50
CA ALA A 102 -7.57 -0.92 2.43
C ALA A 102 -7.44 -1.74 1.14
N ILE A 103 -7.74 -1.08 0.02
CA ILE A 103 -7.52 -1.60 -1.33
C ILE A 103 -6.44 -0.75 -2.00
N VAL A 104 -5.54 -1.40 -2.73
CA VAL A 104 -4.47 -0.72 -3.47
C VAL A 104 -4.47 -1.22 -4.90
N CYS A 105 -4.41 -0.28 -5.83
CA CYS A 105 -4.07 -0.54 -7.23
C CYS A 105 -2.66 0.00 -7.47
N VAL A 106 -1.77 -0.83 -8.02
CA VAL A 106 -0.40 -0.44 -8.38
C VAL A 106 -0.28 -0.47 -9.89
N THR A 107 0.15 0.64 -10.47
CA THR A 107 0.45 0.79 -11.88
C THR A 107 1.95 1.00 -12.04
N VAL A 108 2.53 0.31 -13.02
CA VAL A 108 3.95 0.42 -13.38
C VAL A 108 4.03 0.93 -14.81
N SER A 109 4.88 1.93 -15.03
CA SER A 109 5.25 2.41 -16.36
C SER A 109 6.76 2.63 -16.44
N VAL A 110 7.30 2.56 -17.66
CA VAL A 110 8.73 2.69 -18.00
C VAL A 110 8.91 3.57 -19.22
#